data_AF-A0A8B8IH42-F1
#
_entry.id   AF-A0A8B8IH42-F1
#
_cell.length_a   1.000
_cell.length_b   1.000
_cell.length_c   1.000
_cell.angle_alpha   90.00
_cell.angle_beta   90.00
_cell.angle_gamma   90.00
#
_symmetry.space_group_name_H-M   'P 1'
#
loop_
_entity.id
_entity.type
_entity.pdbx_description
1 polymer ?
#
loop_
_entity_poly.entity_id
_entity_poly.type
_entity_poly.pdbx_seq_one_letter_code
_entity_poly.pdbx_strand_id
1 'polypeptide(L)'
;MRCPWLAFYEISGGVFGSLMTLYALLQWRGVLRRGGLCFVVVPLLSSCIADGLYFAILISAFHTLVAEAGTLALTLPLSQAEEQAIEAIVYSVICLKVLKVFWINWNQCRCDIFFIDWTKYNPPIRDVFIQNKSKNWKEAILAKEWMSKQTKRRVSPGFTAVSTLLILHLLDQTSINLSKSQGYKWVIASVTWWSCYTILLCIRILIDKFIKSSSIKLTKICSDLELSLLIFEHENYAHYVDGRNEDLIDFRPTVHALQTCRVVCSPQLRNVYKKLSNNGELDHNSNRALLSQFLSAFFERALDGLNWVASERTIFEKLFDVEFMEREGGSTSVLLYDGDVTTPSCFAVTWWGEEWTLATFDSMLFGCIVIMTGNSVLSALITLITWQIMKCTRDFFGNLNVKNKVGLNN
;
A
#
# COMPACT_ATOMS: atom_id res chain seq x y z
N MET A 1 -43.42 8.50 13.18
CA MET A 1 -42.24 9.36 13.37
C MET A 1 -41.06 8.67 12.71
N ARG A 2 -40.29 9.34 11.84
CA ARG A 2 -39.07 8.74 11.26
C ARG A 2 -38.05 8.52 12.37
N CYS A 3 -37.42 7.35 12.42
CA CYS A 3 -36.38 7.06 13.37
C CYS A 3 -35.21 8.07 13.21
N PRO A 4 -34.72 8.69 14.30
CA PRO A 4 -33.62 9.66 14.24
C PRO A 4 -32.35 9.08 13.60
N TRP A 5 -32.09 7.78 13.81
CA TRP A 5 -30.98 7.06 13.21
C TRP A 5 -31.03 7.05 11.68
N LEU A 6 -32.19 6.69 11.11
CA LEU A 6 -32.35 6.56 9.66
C LEU A 6 -32.12 7.89 8.94
N ALA A 7 -32.66 8.98 9.50
CA ALA A 7 -32.49 10.32 8.94
C ALA A 7 -31.02 10.77 8.95
N PHE A 8 -30.30 10.50 10.04
CA PHE A 8 -28.89 10.87 10.13
C PHE A 8 -28.00 9.99 9.24
N TYR A 9 -28.32 8.69 9.10
CA TYR A 9 -27.66 7.79 8.15
C TYR A 9 -27.87 8.19 6.69
N GLU A 10 -29.08 8.59 6.29
CA GLU A 10 -29.35 9.06 4.92
C GLU A 10 -28.47 10.26 4.54
N ILE A 11 -28.31 11.21 5.47
CA ILE A 11 -27.47 12.40 5.28
C ILE A 11 -25.99 12.01 5.26
N SER A 12 -25.50 11.29 6.28
CA SER A 12 -24.09 10.91 6.38
C SER A 12 -23.67 10.02 5.23
N GLY A 13 -24.50 9.03 4.87
CA GLY A 13 -24.28 8.13 3.74
C GLY A 13 -24.23 8.88 2.39
N GLY A 14 -25.12 9.84 2.16
CA GLY A 14 -25.10 10.67 0.95
C GLY A 14 -23.83 11.53 0.84
N VAL A 15 -23.42 12.17 1.94
CA VAL A 15 -22.22 13.02 1.97
C VAL A 15 -20.94 12.19 1.83
N PHE A 16 -20.77 11.14 2.64
CA PHE A 16 -19.58 10.29 2.55
C PHE A 16 -19.53 9.52 1.23
N GLY A 17 -20.66 9.00 0.75
CA GLY A 17 -20.73 8.28 -0.53
C GLY A 17 -20.35 9.16 -1.72
N SER A 18 -20.85 10.40 -1.78
CA SER A 18 -20.50 11.33 -2.86
C SER A 18 -19.03 11.75 -2.83
N LEU A 19 -18.50 12.12 -1.65
CA LEU A 19 -17.09 12.46 -1.47
C LEU A 19 -16.16 11.29 -1.82
N MET A 20 -16.49 10.08 -1.37
CA MET A 20 -15.69 8.88 -1.63
C MET A 20 -15.74 8.46 -3.10
N THR A 21 -16.87 8.67 -3.79
CA THR A 21 -16.98 8.42 -5.23
C THR A 21 -16.12 9.41 -6.02
N LEU A 22 -16.15 10.70 -5.67
CA LEU A 22 -15.27 11.72 -6.24
C LEU A 22 -13.79 11.39 -6.02
N TYR A 23 -13.44 10.96 -4.81
CA TYR A 23 -12.07 10.53 -4.50
C TYR A 23 -11.66 9.31 -5.33
N ALA A 24 -12.53 8.30 -5.49
CA ALA A 24 -12.26 7.14 -6.32
C ALA A 24 -12.03 7.51 -7.80
N LEU A 25 -12.82 8.44 -8.35
CA LEU A 25 -12.64 8.94 -9.71
C LEU A 25 -11.33 9.73 -9.86
N LEU A 26 -10.95 10.50 -8.85
CA LEU A 26 -9.67 11.20 -8.81
C LEU A 26 -8.50 10.22 -8.82
N GLN A 27 -8.56 9.17 -7.98
CA GLN A 27 -7.55 8.09 -7.95
C GLN A 27 -7.48 7.36 -9.29
N TRP A 28 -8.64 7.02 -9.86
CA TRP A 28 -8.72 6.34 -11.14
C TRP A 28 -8.06 7.17 -12.26
N ARG A 29 -8.31 8.49 -12.29
CA ARG A 29 -7.63 9.40 -13.22
C ARG A 29 -6.11 9.35 -13.06
N GLY A 30 -5.60 9.30 -11.83
CA GLY A 30 -4.17 9.13 -11.55
C GLY A 30 -3.62 7.82 -12.12
N VAL A 31 -4.30 6.71 -11.88
CA VAL A 31 -3.92 5.39 -12.43
C VAL A 31 -3.90 5.38 -13.95
N LEU A 32 -4.89 6.01 -14.60
CA LEU A 32 -4.93 6.12 -16.06
C LEU A 32 -3.74 6.92 -16.61
N ARG A 33 -3.36 8.03 -15.95
CA ARG A 33 -2.18 8.81 -16.33
C ARG A 33 -0.90 7.99 -16.24
N ARG A 34 -0.78 7.14 -15.22
CA ARG A 34 0.34 6.21 -15.04
C ARG A 34 0.35 5.05 -16.06
N GLY A 35 -0.62 4.99 -16.99
CA GLY A 35 -0.76 3.91 -17.97
C GLY A 35 -1.35 2.63 -17.37
N GLY A 36 -2.11 2.72 -16.29
CA GLY A 36 -2.82 1.59 -15.69
C GLY A 36 -4.07 1.17 -16.47
N LEU A 37 -4.59 -0.01 -16.14
CA LEU A 37 -5.78 -0.57 -16.79
C LEU A 37 -7.05 0.22 -16.44
N CYS A 38 -7.92 0.48 -17.42
CA CYS A 38 -9.22 1.13 -17.18
C CYS A 38 -10.09 0.38 -16.17
N PHE A 39 -10.00 -0.95 -16.14
CA PHE A 39 -10.76 -1.83 -15.23
C PHE A 39 -10.51 -1.53 -13.73
N VAL A 40 -9.40 -0.86 -13.38
CA VAL A 40 -9.06 -0.49 -12.00
C VAL A 40 -10.15 0.38 -11.33
N VAL A 41 -11.00 1.05 -12.13
CA VAL A 41 -12.13 1.83 -11.61
C VAL A 41 -13.08 1.00 -10.75
N VAL A 42 -13.30 -0.28 -11.08
CA VAL A 42 -14.24 -1.17 -10.38
C VAL A 42 -13.79 -1.43 -8.93
N PRO A 43 -12.58 -1.96 -8.67
CA PRO A 43 -12.11 -2.17 -7.29
C PRO A 43 -11.88 -0.85 -6.54
N LEU A 44 -11.54 0.25 -7.22
CA LEU A 44 -11.41 1.55 -6.57
C LEU A 44 -12.76 2.07 -6.06
N LEU A 45 -13.78 2.11 -6.93
CA LEU A 45 -15.12 2.53 -6.56
C LEU A 45 -15.71 1.60 -5.48
N SER A 46 -15.57 0.29 -5.63
CA SER A 46 -16.10 -0.67 -4.65
C SER A 46 -15.53 -0.42 -3.25
N SER A 47 -14.22 -0.15 -3.14
CA SER A 47 -13.59 0.14 -1.85
C SER A 47 -14.00 1.48 -1.26
N CYS A 48 -14.00 2.54 -2.05
CA CYS A 48 -14.32 3.87 -1.54
C CYS A 48 -15.79 3.97 -1.11
N ILE A 49 -16.70 3.35 -1.87
CA ILE A 49 -18.11 3.22 -1.46
C ILE A 49 -18.23 2.39 -0.19
N ALA A 50 -17.52 1.27 -0.08
CA ALA A 50 -17.50 0.44 1.13
C ALA A 50 -17.03 1.24 2.36
N ASP A 51 -15.94 2.00 2.24
CA ASP A 51 -15.43 2.85 3.32
C ASP A 51 -16.44 3.94 3.71
N GLY A 52 -17.04 4.60 2.72
CA GLY A 52 -18.06 5.63 2.94
C GLY A 52 -19.28 5.09 3.69
N LEU A 53 -19.83 3.94 3.25
CA LEU A 53 -20.97 3.30 3.90
C LEU A 53 -20.62 2.80 5.31
N TYR A 54 -19.43 2.21 5.49
CA TYR A 54 -18.98 1.72 6.79
C TYR A 54 -18.89 2.83 7.84
N PHE A 55 -18.21 3.93 7.51
CA PHE A 55 -18.09 5.05 8.44
C PHE A 55 -19.40 5.81 8.61
N ALA A 56 -20.24 5.92 7.57
CA ALA A 56 -21.57 6.50 7.70
C ALA A 56 -22.41 5.75 8.74
N ILE A 57 -22.48 4.41 8.66
CA ILE A 57 -23.24 3.61 9.63
C ILE A 57 -22.60 3.68 11.01
N LEU A 58 -21.27 3.56 11.09
CA LEU A 58 -20.57 3.58 12.37
C LEU A 58 -20.83 4.90 13.10
N ILE A 59 -20.68 6.03 12.42
CA ILE A 59 -20.92 7.36 13.01
C ILE A 59 -22.40 7.54 13.35
N SER A 60 -23.32 7.09 12.49
CA SER A 60 -24.75 7.21 12.75
C SER A 60 -25.22 6.36 13.93
N ALA A 61 -24.80 5.10 14.01
CA ALA A 61 -25.15 4.21 15.10
C ALA A 61 -24.45 4.63 16.42
N PHE A 62 -23.21 5.13 16.36
CA PHE A 62 -22.52 5.70 17.51
C PHE A 62 -23.21 6.96 18.03
N HIS A 63 -23.63 7.86 17.14
CA HIS A 63 -24.38 9.06 17.52
C HIS A 63 -25.69 8.70 18.25
N THR A 64 -26.45 7.73 17.72
CA THR A 64 -27.68 7.26 18.39
C THR A 64 -27.38 6.67 19.76
N LEU A 65 -26.35 5.82 19.89
CA LEU A 65 -25.95 5.22 21.16
C LEU A 65 -25.60 6.28 22.22
N VAL A 66 -24.84 7.31 21.83
CA VAL A 66 -24.47 8.41 22.73
C VAL A 66 -25.68 9.27 23.08
N ALA A 67 -26.56 9.56 22.12
CA ALA A 67 -27.77 10.34 22.35
C ALA A 67 -28.70 9.63 23.35
N GLU A 68 -28.91 8.32 23.21
CA GLU A 68 -29.71 7.53 24.14
C GLU A 68 -29.09 7.48 25.53
N ALA A 69 -27.78 7.18 25.62
CA ALA A 69 -27.07 7.14 26.90
C ALA A 69 -27.10 8.50 27.63
N GLY A 70 -26.99 9.61 26.89
CA GLY A 70 -26.99 10.96 27.46
C GLY A 70 -28.37 11.49 27.84
N THR A 71 -29.41 11.16 27.05
CA THR A 71 -30.76 11.70 27.27
C THR A 71 -31.62 10.84 28.19
N LEU A 72 -31.50 9.51 28.08
CA LEU A 72 -32.36 8.56 28.79
C LEU A 72 -31.67 7.90 29.97
N ALA A 73 -30.35 8.13 30.14
CA ALA A 73 -29.49 7.39 31.07
C ALA A 73 -29.61 5.85 30.92
N LEU A 74 -30.15 5.39 29.78
CA LEU A 74 -30.47 4.00 29.48
C LEU A 74 -30.32 3.79 27.98
N THR A 75 -29.68 2.68 27.59
CA THR A 75 -29.54 2.30 26.18
C THR A 75 -30.76 1.48 25.77
N LEU A 76 -31.57 2.01 24.85
CA LEU A 76 -32.72 1.29 24.33
C LEU A 76 -32.24 0.29 23.28
N PRO A 77 -32.80 -0.91 23.17
CA PRO A 77 -32.45 -1.79 22.05
C PRO A 77 -32.91 -1.16 20.73
N LEU A 78 -32.08 -1.28 19.69
CA LEU A 78 -32.46 -0.90 18.32
C LEU A 78 -33.73 -1.64 17.89
N SER A 79 -34.52 -1.02 17.01
CA SER A 79 -35.65 -1.71 16.42
C SER A 79 -35.18 -2.84 15.48
N GLN A 80 -35.98 -3.90 15.34
CA GLN A 80 -35.63 -5.05 14.51
C GLN A 80 -35.33 -4.67 13.04
N ALA A 81 -36.04 -3.67 12.51
CA ALA A 81 -35.79 -3.18 11.15
C ALA A 81 -34.44 -2.46 11.02
N GLU A 82 -34.01 -1.73 12.04
CA GLU A 82 -32.71 -1.04 12.07
C GLU A 82 -31.56 -2.05 12.22
N GLU A 83 -31.73 -3.08 13.06
CA GLU A 83 -30.73 -4.15 13.17
C GLU A 83 -30.54 -4.86 11.82
N GLN A 84 -31.63 -5.25 11.16
CA GLN A 84 -31.57 -5.89 9.83
C GLN A 84 -30.92 -4.99 8.78
N ALA A 85 -31.18 -3.68 8.82
CA ALA A 85 -30.55 -2.73 7.91
C ALA A 85 -29.03 -2.63 8.16
N ILE A 86 -28.59 -2.53 9.42
CA ILE A 86 -27.17 -2.51 9.77
C ILE A 86 -26.48 -3.79 9.33
N GLU A 87 -27.08 -4.96 9.61
CA GLU A 87 -26.55 -6.26 9.19
C GLU A 87 -26.35 -6.34 7.68
N ALA A 88 -27.40 -6.01 6.91
CA ALA A 88 -27.36 -6.07 5.45
C ALA A 88 -26.25 -5.17 4.87
N ILE A 89 -26.07 -3.97 5.42
CA ILE A 89 -25.04 -3.06 4.90
C ILE A 89 -23.64 -3.51 5.34
N VAL A 90 -23.44 -4.00 6.57
CA VAL A 90 -22.15 -4.53 7.02
C VAL A 90 -21.71 -5.71 6.13
N TYR A 91 -22.63 -6.62 5.79
CA TYR A 91 -22.35 -7.71 4.84
C TYR A 91 -22.05 -7.20 3.42
N SER A 92 -22.74 -6.16 2.98
CA SER A 92 -22.50 -5.56 1.64
C SER A 92 -21.12 -4.89 1.57
N VAL A 93 -20.75 -4.15 2.60
CA VAL A 93 -19.48 -3.42 2.70
C VAL A 93 -18.29 -4.38 2.67
N ILE A 94 -18.32 -5.49 3.43
CA ILE A 94 -17.22 -6.45 3.43
C ILE A 94 -17.05 -7.11 2.05
N CYS A 95 -18.15 -7.47 1.39
CA CYS A 95 -18.12 -8.03 0.03
C CYS A 95 -17.47 -7.07 -0.98
N LEU A 96 -17.83 -5.78 -0.95
CA LEU A 96 -17.23 -4.76 -1.81
C LEU A 96 -15.74 -4.54 -1.51
N LYS A 97 -15.35 -4.63 -0.23
CA LYS A 97 -13.96 -4.43 0.21
C LYS A 97 -13.05 -5.59 -0.21
N VAL A 98 -13.55 -6.83 -0.16
CA VAL A 98 -12.82 -8.03 -0.62
C VAL A 98 -12.32 -7.87 -2.06
N LEU A 99 -13.14 -7.29 -2.95
CA LEU A 99 -12.75 -7.05 -4.34
C LEU A 99 -11.49 -6.20 -4.47
N LYS A 100 -11.39 -5.10 -3.71
CA LYS A 100 -10.20 -4.23 -3.72
C LYS A 100 -9.00 -4.89 -3.08
N VAL A 101 -9.18 -5.59 -1.96
CA VAL A 101 -8.10 -6.32 -1.29
C VAL A 101 -7.53 -7.39 -2.22
N PHE A 102 -8.38 -8.13 -2.91
CA PHE A 102 -7.94 -9.08 -3.93
C PHE A 102 -7.19 -8.38 -5.07
N TRP A 103 -7.73 -7.28 -5.60
CA TRP A 103 -7.09 -6.50 -6.66
C TRP A 103 -5.69 -6.01 -6.28
N ILE A 104 -5.52 -5.46 -5.07
CA ILE A 104 -4.21 -4.98 -4.58
C ILE A 104 -3.21 -6.14 -4.53
N ASN A 105 -3.60 -7.26 -3.91
CA ASN A 105 -2.70 -8.41 -3.80
C ASN A 105 -2.35 -8.99 -5.17
N TRP A 106 -3.32 -9.05 -6.09
CA TRP A 106 -3.09 -9.48 -7.46
C TRP A 106 -2.11 -8.56 -8.20
N ASN A 107 -2.33 -7.25 -8.16
CA ASN A 107 -1.49 -6.28 -8.87
C ASN A 107 -0.06 -6.26 -8.32
N GLN A 108 0.08 -6.24 -6.99
CA GLN A 108 1.39 -6.20 -6.33
C GLN A 108 2.21 -7.49 -6.57
N CYS A 109 1.57 -8.64 -6.80
CA CYS A 109 2.26 -9.88 -7.19
C CYS A 109 2.74 -9.89 -8.65
N ARG A 110 2.28 -8.96 -9.49
CA ARG A 110 2.61 -8.89 -10.92
C ARG A 110 3.54 -7.73 -11.28
N CYS A 111 3.98 -6.95 -10.30
CA CYS A 111 4.89 -5.83 -10.54
C CYS A 111 6.21 -6.31 -11.16
N ASP A 112 6.68 -5.57 -12.16
CA ASP A 112 7.98 -5.84 -12.78
C ASP A 112 9.08 -5.23 -11.91
N ILE A 113 10.02 -6.07 -11.48
CA ILE A 113 11.12 -5.69 -10.60
C ILE A 113 12.41 -5.86 -11.37
N PHE A 114 13.24 -4.83 -11.37
CA PHE A 114 14.52 -4.81 -12.05
C PHE A 114 15.62 -4.27 -11.13
N PHE A 115 16.80 -4.90 -11.18
CA PHE A 115 17.98 -4.45 -10.44
C PHE A 115 19.01 -3.91 -11.42
N ILE A 116 19.54 -2.74 -11.11
CA ILE A 116 20.56 -2.07 -11.90
C ILE A 116 21.88 -2.21 -11.15
N ASP A 117 22.87 -2.80 -11.79
CA ASP A 117 24.19 -3.04 -11.21
C ASP A 117 25.19 -2.00 -11.71
N TRP A 118 25.58 -1.09 -10.82
CA TRP A 118 26.46 0.03 -11.16
C TRP A 118 27.91 -0.40 -11.40
N THR A 119 28.34 -1.54 -10.85
CA THR A 119 29.70 -2.08 -11.08
C THR A 119 29.98 -2.41 -12.54
N LYS A 120 28.94 -2.60 -13.36
CA LYS A 120 29.04 -2.99 -14.77
C LYS A 120 28.96 -1.82 -15.74
N TYR A 121 28.51 -0.65 -15.29
CA TYR A 121 28.36 0.51 -16.16
C TYR A 121 29.72 1.12 -16.54
N ASN A 122 30.69 1.09 -15.61
CA ASN A 122 32.10 1.42 -15.83
C ASN A 122 33.02 0.32 -15.28
N PRO A 123 33.17 -0.83 -15.95
CA PRO A 123 34.03 -1.89 -15.45
C PRO A 123 35.51 -1.49 -15.60
N PRO A 124 36.36 -1.58 -14.56
CA PRO A 124 37.80 -1.60 -14.78
C PRO A 124 38.16 -2.83 -15.63
N ILE A 125 39.06 -2.65 -16.61
CA ILE A 125 39.39 -3.57 -17.72
C ILE A 125 39.72 -5.02 -17.27
N ARG A 126 39.98 -5.28 -15.99
CA ARG A 126 40.46 -6.56 -15.45
C ARG A 126 39.37 -7.56 -15.01
N ASP A 127 38.11 -7.13 -14.85
CA ASP A 127 37.12 -7.91 -14.05
C ASP A 127 36.07 -8.70 -14.84
N VAL A 128 36.10 -8.64 -16.18
CA VAL A 128 35.06 -9.20 -17.06
C VAL A 128 34.89 -10.72 -16.90
N PHE A 129 35.98 -11.47 -16.63
CA PHE A 129 35.95 -12.94 -16.55
C PHE A 129 35.61 -13.51 -15.16
N ILE A 130 35.82 -12.77 -14.07
CA ILE A 130 35.53 -13.23 -12.69
C ILE A 130 34.06 -12.96 -12.31
N GLN A 131 33.42 -11.98 -12.93
CA GLN A 131 32.06 -11.54 -12.57
C GLN A 131 30.97 -12.59 -12.79
N ASN A 132 31.07 -13.50 -13.78
CA ASN A 132 29.92 -14.32 -14.19
C ASN A 132 29.39 -15.29 -13.11
N LYS A 133 30.22 -15.69 -12.14
CA LYS A 133 29.83 -16.61 -11.03
C LYS A 133 29.47 -15.88 -9.73
N SER A 134 29.96 -14.64 -9.56
CA SER A 134 29.68 -13.75 -8.42
C SER A 134 28.37 -12.95 -8.61
N LYS A 135 27.77 -12.93 -9.81
CA LYS A 135 26.61 -12.10 -10.16
C LYS A 135 25.33 -12.39 -9.37
N ASN A 136 25.01 -13.66 -9.12
CA ASN A 136 23.69 -14.01 -8.59
C ASN A 136 23.52 -13.69 -7.10
N TRP A 137 24.60 -13.61 -6.31
CA TRP A 137 24.46 -13.51 -4.86
C TRP A 137 24.07 -12.09 -4.39
N LYS A 138 24.58 -11.02 -5.02
CA LYS A 138 24.18 -9.65 -4.68
C LYS A 138 22.69 -9.41 -4.97
N GLU A 139 22.27 -9.79 -6.18
CA GLU A 139 20.86 -9.73 -6.60
C GLU A 139 19.98 -10.63 -5.72
N ALA A 140 20.47 -11.81 -5.31
CA ALA A 140 19.75 -12.70 -4.40
C ALA A 140 19.57 -12.12 -2.99
N ILE A 141 20.60 -11.45 -2.44
CA ILE A 141 20.50 -10.78 -1.13
C ILE A 141 19.46 -9.65 -1.19
N LEU A 142 19.56 -8.78 -2.21
CA LEU A 142 18.61 -7.69 -2.37
C LEU A 142 17.19 -8.20 -2.62
N ALA A 143 17.02 -9.22 -3.46
CA ALA A 143 15.74 -9.90 -3.68
C ALA A 143 15.16 -10.47 -2.38
N LYS A 144 16.00 -11.11 -1.55
CA LYS A 144 15.56 -11.67 -0.26
C LYS A 144 15.09 -10.58 0.70
N GLU A 145 15.80 -9.48 0.78
CA GLU A 145 15.37 -8.34 1.60
C GLU A 145 14.08 -7.72 1.05
N TRP A 146 13.94 -7.57 -0.27
CA TRP A 146 12.71 -7.10 -0.89
C TRP A 146 11.52 -8.01 -0.58
N MET A 147 11.67 -9.32 -0.78
CA MET A 147 10.66 -10.34 -0.45
C MET A 147 10.18 -10.21 1.01
N SER A 148 11.11 -10.03 1.95
CA SER A 148 10.79 -9.83 3.37
C SER A 148 9.98 -8.56 3.66
N LYS A 149 10.04 -7.53 2.81
CA LYS A 149 9.31 -6.27 2.99
C LYS A 149 7.91 -6.27 2.36
N GLN A 150 7.59 -7.20 1.46
CA GLN A 150 6.35 -7.16 0.68
C GLN A 150 5.07 -7.22 1.55
N THR A 151 5.05 -8.09 2.55
CA THR A 151 3.91 -8.23 3.47
C THR A 151 4.09 -7.48 4.78
N LYS A 152 5.08 -6.58 4.87
CA LYS A 152 5.28 -5.82 6.11
C LYS A 152 4.23 -4.72 6.22
N ARG A 153 3.47 -4.75 7.31
CA ARG A 153 2.49 -3.71 7.67
C ARG A 153 3.08 -2.71 8.66
N ARG A 154 2.47 -1.52 8.72
CA ARG A 154 2.81 -0.48 9.71
C ARG A 154 2.40 -0.93 11.10
N VAL A 155 1.19 -1.48 11.21
CA VAL A 155 0.64 -2.06 12.44
C VAL A 155 0.32 -3.53 12.16
N SER A 156 0.77 -4.42 13.05
CA SER A 156 0.45 -5.84 12.92
C SER A 156 -1.00 -6.07 13.34
N PRO A 157 -1.82 -6.75 12.51
CA PRO A 157 -3.19 -7.12 12.88
C PRO A 157 -3.27 -7.97 14.14
N GLY A 158 -2.22 -8.77 14.42
CA GLY A 158 -2.07 -9.54 15.65
C GLY A 158 -2.15 -8.68 16.91
N PHE A 159 -1.38 -7.58 16.95
CA PHE A 159 -1.39 -6.69 18.11
C PHE A 159 -2.71 -5.93 18.23
N THR A 160 -3.25 -5.45 17.10
CA THR A 160 -4.56 -4.75 17.10
C THR A 160 -5.67 -5.66 17.63
N ALA A 161 -5.81 -6.87 17.10
CA ALA A 161 -6.85 -7.81 17.50
C ALA A 161 -6.73 -8.19 18.99
N VAL A 162 -5.53 -8.51 19.47
CA VAL A 162 -5.31 -8.87 20.89
C VAL A 162 -5.62 -7.70 21.82
N SER A 163 -5.17 -6.49 21.50
CA SER A 163 -5.48 -5.30 22.28
C SER A 163 -6.98 -5.00 22.29
N THR A 164 -7.65 -5.12 21.14
CA THR A 164 -9.11 -4.93 21.05
C THR A 164 -9.86 -5.96 21.88
N LEU A 165 -9.47 -7.24 21.84
CA LEU A 165 -10.07 -8.27 22.70
C LEU A 165 -9.91 -7.98 24.18
N LEU A 166 -8.72 -7.54 24.60
CA LEU A 166 -8.45 -7.21 25.99
C LEU A 166 -9.37 -6.08 26.46
N ILE A 167 -9.50 -5.00 25.67
CA ILE A 167 -10.37 -3.87 26.03
C ILE A 167 -11.85 -4.30 26.05
N LEU A 168 -12.31 -5.07 25.06
CA LEU A 168 -13.69 -5.57 25.03
C LEU A 168 -13.99 -6.48 26.23
N HIS A 169 -13.03 -7.33 26.64
CA HIS A 169 -13.19 -8.16 27.83
C HIS A 169 -13.27 -7.33 29.13
N LEU A 170 -12.45 -6.29 29.25
CA LEU A 170 -12.51 -5.36 30.38
C LEU A 170 -13.84 -4.60 30.43
N LEU A 171 -14.39 -4.20 29.27
CA LEU A 171 -15.69 -3.53 29.17
C LEU A 171 -16.86 -4.44 29.54
N ASP A 172 -16.78 -5.73 29.20
CA ASP A 172 -17.79 -6.72 29.57
C ASP A 172 -17.81 -6.97 31.09
N GLN A 173 -16.63 -7.07 31.71
CA GLN A 173 -16.49 -7.25 33.16
C GLN A 173 -17.00 -6.08 33.99
N THR A 174 -16.88 -4.84 33.50
CA THR A 174 -17.31 -3.65 34.26
C THR A 174 -18.83 -3.46 34.32
N SER A 175 -19.61 -4.35 33.69
CA SER A 175 -21.09 -4.34 33.77
C SER A 175 -21.73 -2.98 33.45
N ILE A 176 -21.07 -2.15 32.63
CA ILE A 176 -21.69 -0.95 32.06
C ILE A 176 -22.79 -1.48 31.16
N ASN A 177 -24.05 -1.47 31.64
CA ASN A 177 -25.27 -1.97 31.00
C ASN A 177 -25.15 -2.09 29.47
N LEU A 178 -24.53 -3.18 29.02
CA LEU A 178 -24.13 -3.31 27.62
C LEU A 178 -25.42 -3.63 26.88
N SER A 179 -25.79 -2.76 25.97
CA SER A 179 -27.03 -2.88 25.22
C SER A 179 -27.16 -4.29 24.64
N LYS A 180 -28.33 -4.92 24.81
CA LYS A 180 -28.57 -6.29 24.31
C LYS A 180 -28.53 -6.38 22.78
N SER A 181 -28.70 -5.26 22.08
CA SER A 181 -28.68 -5.16 20.61
C SER A 181 -27.34 -5.57 20.02
N GLN A 182 -27.37 -6.39 18.97
CA GLN A 182 -26.16 -6.80 18.24
C GLN A 182 -25.55 -5.63 17.46
N GLY A 183 -26.37 -4.72 16.94
CA GLY A 183 -25.90 -3.53 16.23
C GLY A 183 -25.02 -2.64 17.12
N TYR A 184 -25.41 -2.42 18.37
CA TYR A 184 -24.60 -1.65 19.30
C TYR A 184 -23.34 -2.38 19.79
N LYS A 185 -23.39 -3.70 19.96
CA LYS A 185 -22.17 -4.49 20.21
C LYS A 185 -21.15 -4.32 19.09
N TRP A 186 -21.61 -4.28 17.84
CA TRP A 186 -20.77 -4.00 16.69
C TRP A 186 -20.18 -2.58 16.69
N VAL A 187 -20.97 -1.57 17.06
CA VAL A 187 -20.47 -0.19 17.18
C VAL A 187 -19.34 -0.14 18.21
N ILE A 188 -19.56 -0.68 19.41
CA ILE A 188 -18.56 -0.70 20.49
C ILE A 188 -17.30 -1.46 20.03
N ALA A 189 -17.47 -2.62 19.39
CA ALA A 189 -16.38 -3.41 18.83
C ALA A 189 -15.56 -2.64 17.78
N SER A 190 -16.24 -1.95 16.85
CA SER A 190 -15.61 -1.19 15.77
C SER A 190 -14.88 0.05 16.29
N VAL A 191 -15.48 0.80 17.21
CA VAL A 191 -14.83 1.94 17.88
C VAL A 191 -13.60 1.49 18.66
N THR A 192 -13.71 0.39 19.40
CA THR A 192 -12.58 -0.18 20.16
C THR A 192 -11.44 -0.65 19.24
N TRP A 193 -11.78 -1.22 18.07
CA TRP A 193 -10.79 -1.60 17.07
C TRP A 193 -10.02 -0.37 16.55
N TRP A 194 -10.74 0.67 16.13
CA TRP A 194 -10.13 1.89 15.59
C TRP A 194 -9.33 2.66 16.63
N SER A 195 -9.75 2.67 17.90
CA SER A 195 -8.98 3.28 18.98
C SER A 195 -7.67 2.53 19.22
N CYS A 196 -7.71 1.20 19.32
CA CYS A 196 -6.50 0.37 19.44
C CYS A 196 -5.56 0.56 18.25
N TYR A 197 -6.09 0.50 17.03
CA TYR A 197 -5.31 0.66 15.82
C TYR A 197 -4.63 2.03 15.75
N THR A 198 -5.37 3.10 16.04
CA THR A 198 -4.83 4.47 16.01
C THR A 198 -3.74 4.67 17.05
N ILE A 199 -3.94 4.15 18.28
CA ILE A 199 -2.91 4.21 19.33
C ILE A 199 -1.64 3.47 18.89
N LEU A 200 -1.77 2.26 18.36
CA LEU A 200 -0.63 1.47 17.87
C LEU A 200 0.08 2.16 16.69
N LEU A 201 -0.68 2.80 15.79
CA LEU A 201 -0.12 3.55 14.67
C LEU A 201 0.65 4.79 15.17
N CYS A 202 0.11 5.55 16.14
CA CYS A 202 0.79 6.68 16.74
C CYS A 202 2.10 6.26 17.43
N ILE A 203 2.07 5.16 18.20
CA ILE A 203 3.27 4.58 18.82
C ILE A 203 4.29 4.22 17.75
N ARG A 204 3.87 3.59 16.65
CA ARG A 204 4.74 3.22 15.53
C ARG A 204 5.39 4.45 14.88
N ILE A 205 4.61 5.50 14.62
CA ILE A 205 5.11 6.75 14.04
C ILE A 205 6.14 7.41 14.98
N LEU A 206 5.88 7.43 16.29
CA LEU A 206 6.82 7.95 17.28
C LEU A 206 8.12 7.12 17.30
N ILE A 207 8.02 5.79 17.31
CA ILE A 207 9.18 4.89 17.22
C ILE A 207 9.99 5.18 15.96
N ASP A 208 9.35 5.30 14.80
CA ASP A 208 10.04 5.56 13.53
C ASP A 208 10.68 6.97 13.50
N LYS A 209 10.17 7.94 14.28
CA LYS A 209 10.76 9.28 14.45
C LYS A 209 11.99 9.26 15.38
N PHE A 210 11.97 8.45 16.45
CA PHE A 210 13.04 8.42 17.45
C PHE A 210 14.12 7.36 17.20
N ILE A 211 13.76 6.23 16.60
CA ILE A 211 14.67 5.11 16.32
C ILE A 211 14.79 4.98 14.79
N LYS A 212 16.02 5.10 14.27
CA LYS A 212 16.30 5.01 12.82
C LYS A 212 15.64 3.75 12.24
N SER A 213 14.63 3.97 11.40
CA SER A 213 13.62 2.94 11.08
C SER A 213 14.13 1.79 10.21
N SER A 214 13.44 0.65 10.31
CA SER A 214 13.63 -0.56 9.49
C SER A 214 13.38 -0.33 7.99
N SER A 215 12.77 0.79 7.60
CA SER A 215 12.59 1.20 6.20
C SER A 215 13.91 1.59 5.54
N ILE A 216 14.79 2.27 6.28
CA ILE A 216 16.09 2.75 5.81
C ILE A 216 17.08 1.59 5.56
N LYS A 217 16.81 0.41 6.16
CA LYS A 217 17.63 -0.79 5.95
C LYS A 217 17.72 -1.19 4.47
N LEU A 218 16.65 -1.03 3.69
CA LEU A 218 16.66 -1.39 2.27
C LEU A 218 17.60 -0.48 1.48
N THR A 219 17.46 0.84 1.63
CA THR A 219 18.32 1.83 0.96
C THR A 219 19.79 1.64 1.30
N LYS A 220 20.10 1.36 2.57
CA LYS A 220 21.47 1.04 3.01
C LYS A 220 22.03 -0.22 2.33
N ILE A 221 21.22 -1.27 2.21
CA ILE A 221 21.66 -2.49 1.53
C ILE A 221 21.87 -2.23 0.03
N CYS A 222 21.03 -1.38 -0.59
CA CYS A 222 21.23 -0.95 -1.98
C CYS A 222 22.58 -0.24 -2.15
N SER A 223 22.92 0.72 -1.26
CA SER A 223 24.20 1.43 -1.29
C SER A 223 25.38 0.50 -1.03
N ASP A 224 25.29 -0.36 -0.01
CA ASP A 224 26.36 -1.30 0.35
C ASP A 224 26.66 -2.31 -0.77
N LEU A 225 25.66 -2.68 -1.58
CA LEU A 225 25.80 -3.63 -2.69
C LEU A 225 26.14 -2.99 -4.03
N GLU A 226 26.03 -1.65 -4.15
CA GLU A 226 26.08 -0.88 -5.40
C GLU A 226 25.01 -1.30 -6.42
N LEU A 227 23.84 -1.70 -5.89
CA LEU A 227 22.69 -2.13 -6.67
C LEU A 227 21.53 -1.16 -6.48
N SER A 228 20.99 -0.63 -7.58
CA SER A 228 19.75 0.15 -7.55
C SER A 228 18.54 -0.70 -7.86
N LEU A 229 17.43 -0.36 -7.22
CA LEU A 229 16.16 -1.07 -7.33
C LEU A 229 15.17 -0.24 -8.12
N LEU A 230 14.65 -0.80 -9.21
CA LEU A 230 13.60 -0.19 -10.03
C LEU A 230 12.37 -1.11 -10.05
N ILE A 231 11.22 -0.61 -9.61
CA ILE A 231 9.97 -1.38 -9.54
C ILE A 231 8.89 -0.66 -10.32
N PHE A 232 8.36 -1.29 -11.36
CA PHE A 232 7.24 -0.76 -12.12
C PHE A 232 5.91 -1.13 -11.46
N GLU A 233 5.19 -0.11 -11.03
CA GLU A 233 3.82 -0.26 -10.51
C GLU A 233 2.80 -0.25 -11.67
N HIS A 234 3.03 0.62 -12.66
CA HIS A 234 2.22 0.74 -13.87
C HIS A 234 3.10 0.88 -15.11
N GLU A 235 2.49 1.09 -16.29
CA GLU A 235 3.23 1.17 -17.55
C GLU A 235 4.17 2.38 -17.64
N ASN A 236 3.77 3.54 -17.14
CA ASN A 236 4.60 4.74 -17.20
C ASN A 236 5.04 5.20 -15.81
N TYR A 237 4.95 4.33 -14.81
CA TYR A 237 5.22 4.68 -13.42
C TYR A 237 6.05 3.62 -12.71
N ALA A 238 7.19 4.06 -12.17
CA ALA A 238 8.10 3.21 -11.43
C ALA A 238 8.58 3.87 -10.13
N HIS A 239 9.09 3.05 -9.22
CA HIS A 239 9.76 3.48 -8.00
C HIS A 239 11.24 3.13 -8.13
N TYR A 240 12.10 4.12 -7.96
CA TYR A 240 13.55 3.97 -8.01
C TYR A 240 14.14 4.21 -6.63
N VAL A 241 15.01 3.31 -6.19
CA VAL A 241 15.85 3.46 -5.00
C VAL A 241 17.30 3.42 -5.48
N ASP A 242 18.00 4.52 -5.26
CA ASP A 242 19.40 4.64 -5.63
C ASP A 242 20.26 3.81 -4.68
N GLY A 243 21.22 3.12 -5.26
CA GLY A 243 22.20 2.29 -4.58
C GLY A 243 23.63 2.72 -4.88
N ARG A 244 23.84 3.90 -5.48
CA ARG A 244 25.20 4.42 -5.70
C ARG A 244 25.80 4.89 -4.38
N ASN A 245 27.06 4.55 -4.15
CA ASN A 245 27.85 5.13 -3.07
C ASN A 245 28.40 6.49 -3.54
N GLU A 246 27.83 7.57 -3.01
CA GLU A 246 28.28 8.93 -3.34
C GLU A 246 29.64 9.29 -2.76
N ASP A 247 30.10 8.56 -1.73
CA ASP A 247 31.39 8.78 -1.06
C ASP A 247 32.60 8.57 -2.01
N LEU A 248 32.39 8.03 -3.22
CA LEU A 248 33.43 7.86 -4.25
C LEU A 248 33.39 8.93 -5.35
N ILE A 249 32.40 9.83 -5.37
CA ILE A 249 32.17 10.81 -6.47
C ILE A 249 32.27 12.24 -5.94
N ASP A 250 33.42 12.58 -5.37
CA ASP A 250 33.69 13.88 -4.72
C ASP A 250 33.84 15.08 -5.70
N PHE A 251 33.38 15.01 -6.95
CA PHE A 251 33.65 16.06 -7.96
C PHE A 251 32.51 16.43 -8.93
N ARG A 252 31.25 16.10 -8.66
CA ARG A 252 30.12 16.67 -9.46
C ARG A 252 29.08 17.36 -8.56
N PRO A 253 29.14 18.69 -8.41
CA PRO A 253 28.15 19.45 -7.67
C PRO A 253 26.98 19.79 -8.58
N THR A 254 26.17 18.80 -8.99
CA THR A 254 24.82 19.09 -9.52
C THR A 254 23.94 17.85 -9.35
N VAL A 255 22.78 18.05 -8.74
CA VAL A 255 21.78 17.04 -8.33
C VAL A 255 22.13 16.41 -6.97
N HIS A 256 21.46 16.88 -5.92
CA HIS A 256 21.36 16.17 -4.66
C HIS A 256 21.01 14.69 -4.92
N ALA A 257 21.73 13.77 -4.29
CA ALA A 257 21.42 12.35 -4.21
C ALA A 257 19.92 12.11 -4.07
N LEU A 258 19.23 11.75 -5.15
CA LEU A 258 17.85 11.31 -5.03
C LEU A 258 17.88 9.86 -4.54
N GLN A 259 18.10 9.67 -3.24
CA GLN A 259 18.19 8.33 -2.62
C GLN A 259 16.98 7.47 -2.99
N THR A 260 15.79 8.09 -3.09
CA THR A 260 14.57 7.41 -3.53
C THR A 260 13.71 8.39 -4.34
N CYS A 261 13.15 7.94 -5.46
CA CYS A 261 12.23 8.74 -6.26
C CYS A 261 11.17 7.87 -6.94
N ARG A 262 10.13 8.52 -7.45
CA ARG A 262 9.11 7.96 -8.33
C ARG A 262 9.43 8.43 -9.75
N VAL A 263 9.62 7.50 -10.66
CA VAL A 263 9.94 7.76 -12.06
C VAL A 263 8.64 7.75 -12.85
N VAL A 264 8.28 8.91 -13.39
CA VAL A 264 7.26 9.04 -14.42
C VAL A 264 7.97 8.91 -15.76
N CYS A 265 7.81 7.74 -16.39
CA CYS A 265 8.55 7.37 -17.59
C CYS A 265 7.95 8.04 -18.83
N SER A 266 8.80 8.61 -19.68
CA SER A 266 8.36 9.03 -21.01
C SER A 266 7.93 7.81 -21.85
N PRO A 267 6.95 7.95 -22.77
CA PRO A 267 6.51 6.86 -23.62
C PRO A 267 7.65 6.21 -24.42
N GLN A 268 8.66 7.01 -24.80
CA GLN A 268 9.83 6.53 -25.53
C GLN A 268 10.70 5.61 -24.66
N LEU A 269 11.00 6.00 -23.42
CA LEU A 269 11.73 5.17 -22.46
C LEU A 269 11.01 3.84 -22.25
N ARG A 270 9.68 3.88 -22.06
CA ARG A 270 8.89 2.66 -21.84
C ARG A 270 8.86 1.74 -23.06
N ASN A 271 8.80 2.30 -24.28
CA ASN A 271 8.83 1.50 -25.50
C ASN A 271 10.15 0.75 -25.66
N VAL A 272 11.29 1.39 -25.35
CA VAL A 272 12.60 0.74 -25.37
C VAL A 272 12.67 -0.34 -24.28
N TYR A 273 12.21 -0.03 -23.07
CA TYR A 273 12.13 -1.00 -21.98
C TYR A 273 11.30 -2.24 -22.37
N LYS A 274 10.08 -2.07 -22.91
CA LYS A 274 9.21 -3.17 -23.34
C LYS A 274 9.87 -4.03 -24.42
N LYS A 275 10.54 -3.42 -25.40
CA LYS A 275 11.27 -4.15 -26.46
C LYS A 275 12.39 -5.00 -25.86
N LEU A 276 13.21 -4.42 -24.99
CA LEU A 276 14.34 -5.13 -24.36
C LEU A 276 13.88 -6.21 -23.36
N SER A 277 12.77 -5.98 -22.65
CA SER A 277 12.23 -6.94 -21.69
C SER A 277 11.46 -8.09 -22.33
N ASN A 278 10.84 -7.91 -23.50
CA ASN A 278 9.99 -8.93 -24.13
C ASN A 278 10.68 -9.71 -25.27
N ASN A 279 11.86 -9.28 -25.73
CA ASN A 279 12.55 -9.96 -26.83
C ASN A 279 13.15 -11.31 -26.37
N GLY A 280 12.43 -12.40 -26.59
CA GLY A 280 12.95 -13.76 -26.80
C GLY A 280 13.58 -14.52 -25.62
N GLU A 281 13.09 -15.74 -25.36
CA GLU A 281 13.62 -16.70 -24.36
C GLU A 281 15.07 -17.18 -24.62
N LEU A 282 15.56 -17.08 -25.86
CA LEU A 282 16.86 -17.64 -26.26
C LEU A 282 18.07 -16.86 -25.74
N ASP A 283 17.91 -15.61 -25.26
CA ASP A 283 19.04 -14.78 -24.79
C ASP A 283 18.68 -13.88 -23.59
N HIS A 284 17.89 -14.43 -22.66
CA HIS A 284 17.31 -13.68 -21.53
C HIS A 284 18.35 -12.98 -20.63
N ASN A 285 19.57 -13.52 -20.54
CA ASN A 285 20.65 -12.94 -19.74
C ASN A 285 21.35 -11.78 -20.46
N SER A 286 21.54 -11.86 -21.78
CA SER A 286 22.15 -10.78 -22.55
C SER A 286 21.21 -9.57 -22.62
N ASN A 287 19.92 -9.79 -22.82
CA ASN A 287 18.90 -8.75 -22.82
C ASN A 287 18.77 -8.05 -21.47
N ARG A 288 18.90 -8.78 -20.36
CA ARG A 288 18.95 -8.17 -19.01
C ARG A 288 20.20 -7.32 -18.80
N ALA A 289 21.36 -7.74 -19.31
CA ALA A 289 22.58 -6.94 -19.25
C ALA A 289 22.46 -5.66 -20.08
N LEU A 290 21.94 -5.76 -21.32
CA LEU A 290 21.67 -4.61 -22.19
C LEU A 290 20.65 -3.66 -21.56
N LEU A 291 19.60 -4.20 -20.94
CA LEU A 291 18.60 -3.40 -20.23
C LEU A 291 19.20 -2.68 -19.02
N SER A 292 20.07 -3.35 -18.25
CA SER A 292 20.80 -2.71 -17.15
C SER A 292 21.68 -1.59 -17.65
N GLN A 293 22.45 -1.81 -18.72
CA GLN A 293 23.32 -0.79 -19.30
C GLN A 293 22.54 0.41 -19.84
N PHE A 294 21.41 0.15 -20.51
CA PHE A 294 20.50 1.18 -21.00
C PHE A 294 19.92 2.03 -19.86
N LEU A 295 19.42 1.39 -18.80
CA LEU A 295 18.86 2.11 -17.65
C LEU A 295 19.93 2.89 -16.88
N SER A 296 21.13 2.32 -16.70
CA SER A 296 22.27 3.05 -16.13
C SER A 296 22.63 4.29 -16.98
N ALA A 297 22.70 4.14 -18.31
CA ALA A 297 22.96 5.25 -19.22
C ALA A 297 21.88 6.33 -19.15
N PHE A 298 20.62 5.93 -19.01
CA PHE A 298 19.50 6.84 -18.81
C PHE A 298 19.64 7.65 -17.51
N PHE A 299 19.92 7.01 -16.38
CA PHE A 299 20.10 7.70 -15.10
C PHE A 299 21.36 8.60 -15.08
N GLU A 300 22.40 8.25 -15.84
CA GLU A 300 23.61 9.07 -16.04
C GLU A 300 23.44 10.19 -17.09
N ARG A 301 22.25 10.33 -17.69
CA ARG A 301 21.97 11.28 -18.78
C ARG A 301 22.95 11.11 -19.96
N ALA A 302 23.40 9.88 -20.20
CA ALA A 302 24.32 9.53 -21.28
C ALA A 302 23.61 9.11 -22.58
N LEU A 303 22.28 9.20 -22.63
CA LEU A 303 21.48 8.85 -23.80
C LEU A 303 20.96 10.10 -24.51
N ASP A 304 21.39 10.27 -25.76
CA ASP A 304 20.89 11.34 -26.61
C ASP A 304 19.40 11.15 -26.91
N GLY A 305 18.60 12.18 -26.63
CA GLY A 305 17.17 12.19 -26.88
C GLY A 305 16.30 11.70 -25.72
N LEU A 306 16.85 11.02 -24.71
CA LEU A 306 16.14 10.61 -23.49
C LEU A 306 16.69 11.35 -22.27
N ASN A 307 15.98 12.40 -21.86
CA ASN A 307 16.36 13.21 -20.71
C ASN A 307 15.40 13.02 -19.55
N TRP A 308 15.82 13.41 -18.34
CA TRP A 308 14.94 13.45 -17.20
C TRP A 308 15.16 14.70 -16.34
N VAL A 309 14.08 15.17 -15.72
CA VAL A 309 14.06 16.32 -14.82
C VAL A 309 13.64 15.87 -13.43
N ALA A 310 14.38 16.27 -12.41
CA ALA A 310 13.98 16.08 -11.02
C ALA A 310 12.99 17.18 -10.60
N SER A 311 11.87 16.79 -10.00
CA SER A 311 10.85 17.72 -9.52
C SER A 311 10.30 17.24 -8.17
N GLU A 312 10.12 18.17 -7.24
CA GLU A 312 9.46 17.83 -5.99
C GLU A 312 7.93 17.69 -6.20
N ARG A 313 7.32 16.73 -5.49
CA ARG A 313 5.87 16.59 -5.44
C ARG A 313 5.26 17.73 -4.64
N THR A 314 4.17 18.28 -5.15
CA THR A 314 3.37 19.25 -4.41
C THR A 314 2.65 18.60 -3.23
N ILE A 315 2.20 19.40 -2.26
CA ILE A 315 1.45 18.91 -1.10
C ILE A 315 0.19 18.14 -1.53
N PHE A 316 -0.52 18.61 -2.56
CA PHE A 316 -1.71 17.93 -3.07
C PHE A 316 -1.36 16.59 -3.74
N GLU A 317 -0.26 16.53 -4.47
CA GLU A 317 0.22 15.27 -5.07
C GLU A 317 0.64 14.27 -4.00
N LYS A 318 1.24 14.73 -2.90
CA LYS A 318 1.58 13.91 -1.73
C LYS A 318 0.31 13.42 -1.01
N LEU A 319 -0.69 14.28 -0.83
CA LEU A 319 -1.93 13.98 -0.10
C LEU A 319 -2.85 13.02 -0.86
N PHE A 320 -3.08 13.29 -2.14
CA PHE A 320 -3.98 12.48 -2.97
C PHE A 320 -3.26 11.34 -3.69
N ASP A 321 -1.93 11.27 -3.65
CA ASP A 321 -1.15 10.32 -4.44
C ASP A 321 -1.52 10.31 -5.93
N VAL A 322 -1.81 11.49 -6.50
CA VAL A 322 -2.15 11.68 -7.91
C VAL A 322 -1.29 12.81 -8.46
N GLU A 323 -0.68 12.61 -9.62
CA GLU A 323 0.05 13.65 -10.35
C GLU A 323 -0.96 14.63 -10.98
N PHE A 324 -1.06 15.85 -10.46
CA PHE A 324 -2.02 16.85 -10.95
C PHE A 324 -1.49 17.59 -12.16
N MET A 325 -0.22 17.94 -12.14
CA MET A 325 0.43 18.71 -13.21
C MET A 325 0.99 17.77 -14.28
N GLU A 326 0.71 18.12 -15.54
CA GLU A 326 1.35 17.47 -16.68
C GLU A 326 2.79 18.00 -16.77
N ARG A 327 3.72 17.23 -16.23
CA ARG A 327 5.17 17.51 -16.30
C ARG A 327 5.86 16.74 -17.43
N GLU A 328 5.12 15.88 -18.11
CA GLU A 328 5.60 15.03 -19.20
C GLU A 328 5.55 15.82 -20.52
N GLY A 329 6.71 16.20 -21.03
CA GLY A 329 6.85 16.82 -22.35
C GLY A 329 7.72 15.94 -23.25
N GLY A 330 7.12 15.31 -24.26
CA GLY A 330 7.83 14.60 -25.32
C GLY A 330 8.69 13.43 -24.83
N SER A 331 10.01 13.55 -24.96
CA SER A 331 10.98 12.50 -24.60
C SER A 331 11.46 12.56 -23.15
N THR A 332 11.06 13.59 -22.40
CA THR A 332 11.57 13.85 -21.05
C THR A 332 10.78 13.07 -19.99
N SER A 333 11.49 12.32 -19.15
CA SER A 333 10.91 11.64 -17.98
C SER A 333 11.03 12.53 -16.75
N VAL A 334 10.21 12.30 -15.73
CA VAL A 334 10.21 13.12 -14.51
C VAL A 334 10.53 12.25 -13.30
N LEU A 335 11.54 12.66 -12.52
CA LEU A 335 11.89 12.03 -11.25
C LEU A 335 11.24 12.83 -10.13
N LEU A 336 10.16 12.28 -9.59
CA LEU A 336 9.42 12.87 -8.47
C LEU A 336 10.06 12.43 -7.15
N TYR A 337 10.54 13.37 -6.36
CA TYR A 337 11.13 13.09 -5.05
C TYR A 337 10.37 13.77 -3.92
N ASP A 338 10.48 13.18 -2.73
CA ASP A 338 9.87 13.65 -1.49
C ASP A 338 11.00 13.97 -0.49
N GLY A 339 11.34 15.26 -0.33
CA GLY A 339 12.52 15.68 0.45
C GLY A 339 12.46 15.32 1.95
N ASP A 340 11.25 15.33 2.53
CA ASP A 340 11.06 15.15 3.98
C ASP A 340 10.79 13.70 4.41
N VAL A 341 10.68 12.79 3.44
CA VAL A 341 10.17 11.43 3.67
C VAL A 341 11.33 10.44 3.72
N THR A 342 11.57 9.86 4.90
CA THR A 342 12.62 8.86 5.11
C THR A 342 12.26 7.45 4.63
N THR A 343 10.99 7.21 4.31
CA THR A 343 10.53 5.91 3.80
C THR A 343 10.72 5.82 2.29
N PRO A 344 11.35 4.74 1.78
CA PRO A 344 11.54 4.59 0.35
C PRO A 344 10.23 4.55 -0.43
N SER A 345 10.22 5.20 -1.60
CA SER A 345 9.07 5.27 -2.52
C SER A 345 8.50 3.88 -2.87
N CYS A 346 9.37 2.88 -3.05
CA CYS A 346 9.00 1.51 -3.41
C CYS A 346 8.05 0.83 -2.41
N PHE A 347 7.96 1.29 -1.15
CA PHE A 347 7.00 0.75 -0.19
C PHE A 347 5.54 1.10 -0.52
N ALA A 348 5.29 2.01 -1.47
CA ALA A 348 3.96 2.18 -2.06
C ALA A 348 3.42 0.87 -2.68
N VAL A 349 4.31 0.03 -3.21
CA VAL A 349 3.96 -1.23 -3.89
C VAL A 349 3.87 -2.43 -2.92
N THR A 350 3.99 -2.19 -1.61
CA THR A 350 3.86 -3.23 -0.57
C THR A 350 2.62 -2.98 0.28
N TRP A 351 2.33 -3.90 1.21
CA TRP A 351 1.26 -3.69 2.20
C TRP A 351 1.46 -2.43 3.07
N TRP A 352 2.70 -1.93 3.15
CA TRP A 352 3.01 -0.69 3.86
C TRP A 352 2.39 0.56 3.23
N GLY A 353 2.25 0.57 1.90
CA GLY A 353 1.62 1.64 1.13
C GLY A 353 0.10 1.60 1.19
N GLU A 354 -0.47 0.38 1.21
CA GLU A 354 -1.92 0.13 1.18
C GLU A 354 -2.52 -0.13 2.58
N GLU A 355 -1.88 0.41 3.62
CA GLU A 355 -2.25 0.15 5.02
C GLU A 355 -3.68 0.57 5.35
N TRP A 356 -4.16 1.71 4.82
CA TRP A 356 -5.54 2.16 5.04
C TRP A 356 -6.56 1.12 4.56
N THR A 357 -6.37 0.61 3.34
CA THR A 357 -7.26 -0.38 2.73
C THR A 357 -7.26 -1.69 3.52
N LEU A 358 -6.11 -2.12 4.03
CA LEU A 358 -5.99 -3.33 4.83
C LEU A 358 -6.56 -3.14 6.25
N ALA A 359 -6.34 -1.99 6.89
CA ALA A 359 -6.85 -1.71 8.24
C ALA A 359 -8.38 -1.59 8.27
N THR A 360 -8.96 -0.92 7.26
CA THR A 360 -10.42 -0.86 7.07
C THR A 360 -11.00 -2.26 6.81
N PHE A 361 -10.35 -3.08 5.98
CA PHE A 361 -10.77 -4.46 5.75
C PHE A 361 -10.75 -5.31 7.03
N ASP A 362 -9.68 -5.28 7.81
CA ASP A 362 -9.61 -6.04 9.07
C ASP A 362 -10.71 -5.62 10.05
N SER A 363 -10.96 -4.31 10.16
CA SER A 363 -12.02 -3.75 11.01
C SER A 363 -13.42 -4.19 10.54
N MET A 364 -13.68 -4.14 9.23
CA MET A 364 -14.94 -4.59 8.64
C MET A 364 -15.15 -6.10 8.84
N LEU A 365 -14.10 -6.90 8.67
CA LEU A 365 -14.16 -8.35 8.87
C LEU A 365 -14.43 -8.68 10.35
N PHE A 366 -13.69 -8.06 11.26
CA PHE A 366 -13.90 -8.22 12.69
C PHE A 366 -15.33 -7.81 13.09
N GLY A 367 -15.79 -6.65 12.63
CA GLY A 367 -17.15 -6.17 12.88
C GLY A 367 -18.23 -7.12 12.34
N CYS A 368 -18.07 -7.60 11.10
CA CYS A 368 -18.99 -8.52 10.46
C CYS A 368 -19.20 -9.81 11.29
N ILE A 369 -18.12 -10.42 11.77
CA ILE A 369 -18.22 -11.64 12.59
C ILE A 369 -18.81 -11.34 13.99
N VAL A 370 -18.53 -10.16 14.57
CA VAL A 370 -19.15 -9.75 15.84
C VAL A 370 -20.67 -9.66 15.69
N ILE A 371 -21.17 -9.04 14.62
CA ILE A 371 -22.61 -8.99 14.33
C ILE A 371 -23.20 -10.39 14.19
N MET A 372 -22.56 -11.23 13.37
CA MET A 372 -23.08 -12.56 13.01
C MET A 372 -23.13 -13.50 14.22
N THR A 373 -22.16 -13.43 15.13
CA THR A 373 -21.95 -14.45 16.17
C THR A 373 -22.13 -13.93 17.59
N GLY A 374 -22.09 -12.61 17.80
CA GLY A 374 -22.05 -11.98 19.12
C GLY A 374 -20.78 -12.29 19.93
N ASN A 375 -19.81 -13.02 19.37
CA ASN A 375 -18.62 -13.49 20.06
C ASN A 375 -17.35 -12.78 19.52
N SER A 376 -16.77 -11.92 20.36
CA SER A 376 -15.56 -11.16 20.02
C SER A 376 -14.32 -12.04 19.84
N VAL A 377 -14.20 -13.12 20.62
CA VAL A 377 -13.05 -14.07 20.54
C VAL A 377 -13.05 -14.79 19.20
N LEU A 378 -14.21 -15.30 18.78
CA LEU A 378 -14.35 -15.96 17.47
C LEU A 378 -14.05 -14.97 16.33
N SER A 379 -14.53 -13.73 16.45
CA SER A 379 -14.24 -12.68 15.48
C SER A 379 -12.75 -12.39 15.32
N ALA A 380 -12.03 -12.24 16.43
CA ALA A 380 -10.57 -12.04 16.39
C ALA A 380 -9.86 -13.25 15.78
N LEU A 381 -10.26 -14.47 16.13
CA LEU A 381 -9.67 -15.68 15.57
C LEU A 381 -9.82 -15.73 14.05
N ILE A 382 -11.03 -15.52 13.53
CA ILE A 382 -11.31 -15.53 12.09
C ILE A 382 -10.55 -14.41 11.37
N THR A 383 -10.50 -13.22 11.96
CA THR A 383 -9.76 -12.07 11.39
C THR A 383 -8.27 -12.38 11.28
N LEU A 384 -7.67 -12.98 12.32
CA LEU A 384 -6.26 -13.37 12.32
C LEU A 384 -5.96 -14.51 11.35
N ILE A 385 -6.83 -15.52 11.26
CA ILE A 385 -6.69 -16.60 10.27
C ILE A 385 -6.74 -16.02 8.85
N THR A 386 -7.70 -15.12 8.58
CA THR A 386 -7.82 -14.48 7.27
C THR A 386 -6.57 -13.69 6.90
N TRP A 387 -6.02 -12.92 7.85
CA TRP A 387 -4.75 -12.22 7.66
C TRP A 387 -3.59 -13.17 7.37
N GLN A 388 -3.47 -14.29 8.08
CA GLN A 388 -2.41 -15.28 7.84
C GLN A 388 -2.53 -15.93 6.46
N ILE A 389 -3.74 -16.28 6.02
CA ILE A 389 -3.99 -16.83 4.67
C ILE A 389 -3.61 -15.80 3.60
N MET A 390 -4.04 -14.55 3.75
CA MET A 390 -3.67 -13.47 2.84
C MET A 390 -2.15 -13.26 2.79
N LYS A 391 -1.48 -13.34 3.94
CA LYS A 391 -0.02 -13.19 4.00
C LYS A 391 0.68 -14.33 3.28
N CYS A 392 0.30 -15.57 3.57
CA CYS A 392 0.88 -16.75 2.95
C CYS A 392 0.70 -16.75 1.43
N THR A 393 -0.50 -16.46 0.95
CA THR A 393 -0.79 -16.39 -0.50
C THR A 393 0.00 -15.27 -1.17
N ARG A 394 0.03 -14.07 -0.57
CA ARG A 394 0.80 -12.93 -1.07
C ARG A 394 2.31 -13.20 -1.10
N ASP A 395 2.87 -13.77 -0.04
CA ASP A 395 4.28 -14.17 0.03
C ASP A 395 4.60 -15.21 -1.05
N PHE A 396 3.74 -16.22 -1.21
CA PHE A 396 3.95 -17.25 -2.22
C PHE A 396 4.01 -16.69 -3.64
N PHE A 397 2.99 -15.95 -4.08
CA PHE A 397 2.93 -15.39 -5.43
C PHE A 397 3.96 -14.27 -5.65
N GLY A 398 4.17 -13.41 -4.65
CA GLY A 398 5.14 -12.33 -4.72
C GLY A 398 6.57 -12.85 -4.83
N ASN A 399 6.93 -13.86 -4.04
CA ASN A 399 8.25 -14.49 -4.08
C ASN A 399 8.48 -15.24 -5.39
N LEU A 400 7.47 -15.93 -5.92
CA LEU A 400 7.55 -16.57 -7.23
C LEU A 400 7.82 -15.54 -8.34
N ASN A 401 7.10 -14.41 -8.34
CA ASN A 401 7.32 -13.36 -9.31
C ASN A 401 8.75 -12.78 -9.21
N VAL A 402 9.22 -12.45 -8.00
CA VAL A 402 10.59 -11.95 -7.79
C VAL A 402 11.62 -12.96 -8.29
N LYS A 403 11.49 -14.25 -7.93
CA LYS A 403 12.45 -15.28 -8.36
C LYS A 403 12.47 -15.46 -9.88
N ASN A 404 11.31 -15.45 -10.52
CA ASN A 404 11.19 -15.52 -11.98
C ASN A 404 11.86 -14.32 -12.67
N LYS A 405 11.62 -13.09 -12.16
CA LYS A 405 12.16 -11.86 -12.75
C LYS A 405 13.66 -11.69 -12.52
N VAL A 406 14.15 -12.15 -11.37
CA VAL A 406 15.58 -12.07 -11.01
C VAL A 406 16.36 -13.28 -11.55
N GLY A 407 15.70 -14.35 -12.00
CA GLY A 407 16.37 -15.56 -12.49
C GLY A 407 17.01 -16.38 -11.38
N LEU A 408 16.40 -16.38 -10.18
CA LEU A 408 16.86 -17.14 -9.00
C LEU A 408 16.24 -18.55 -8.92
N ASN A 409 15.64 -19.03 -10.02
CA ASN A 409 15.08 -20.37 -10.10
C ASN A 409 16.22 -21.38 -10.32
N ASN A 410 16.95 -21.69 -9.26
CA ASN A 410 17.83 -22.84 -9.17
C ASN A 410 17.28 -23.85 -8.16
#